data_AF-A0AAF0TKL4-F1
#
_entry.id   AF-A0AAF0TKL4-F1
#
_cell.length_a   1.000
_cell.length_b   1.000
_cell.length_c   1.000
_cell.angle_alpha   90.00
_cell.angle_beta   90.00
_cell.angle_gamma   90.00
#
_symmetry.space_group_name_H-M   'P 1'
#
loop_
_entity.id
_entity.type
_entity.pdbx_description
1 polymer ?
#
loop_
_entity_poly.entity_id
_entity_poly.type
_entity_poly.pdbx_seq_one_letter_code
_entity_poly.pdbx_strand_id
1 'polypeptide(L)'
;MKSAVRAYSLAIKKEFLCDQSKSKSWRVIYKRHELGFKALVDRFIERNNLAITLLQSNMLWPVAIDKKFNDYYQKAQGHTDMMTYNTGDGVFEILTFAHDGKSGNVHKVIAKGKKCSCGKWRNYHMPCSHDIKFCRLRRIEPKSNVSKFYSIKYYKQTYTETFTSVGDEMYWPPTPFNLIATTEYLRTCGMQVRSRLKNDMDIAPARMARKCSVCKETGHTKA
;
A
#
# COMPACT_ATOMS: atom_id res chain seq x y z
N MET A 1 -28.32 1.45 -1.91
CA MET A 1 -26.94 1.96 -2.15
C MET A 1 -26.22 2.51 -0.93
N LYS A 2 -26.81 3.40 -0.11
CA LYS A 2 -26.07 4.08 1.00
C LYS A 2 -25.53 3.11 2.07
N SER A 3 -26.18 1.99 2.36
CA SER A 3 -25.75 1.03 3.39
C SER A 3 -24.58 0.16 2.92
N ALA A 4 -24.74 -0.60 1.83
CA ALA A 4 -23.70 -1.49 1.32
C ALA A 4 -22.49 -0.76 0.73
N VAL A 5 -22.67 0.37 0.03
CA VAL A 5 -21.55 1.15 -0.51
C VAL A 5 -20.84 1.95 0.60
N ARG A 6 -21.54 2.41 1.66
CA ARG A 6 -20.85 2.93 2.86
C ARG A 6 -20.15 1.83 3.61
N ALA A 7 -20.75 0.66 3.80
CA ALA A 7 -20.11 -0.47 4.47
C ALA A 7 -18.87 -0.92 3.69
N TYR A 8 -18.95 -1.01 2.36
CA TYR A 8 -17.83 -1.27 1.46
C TYR A 8 -16.76 -0.18 1.53
N SER A 9 -17.14 1.10 1.45
CA SER A 9 -16.21 2.23 1.51
C SER A 9 -15.59 2.42 2.90
N LEU A 10 -16.32 2.14 3.99
CA LEU A 10 -15.80 2.14 5.36
C LEU A 10 -14.92 0.92 5.62
N ALA A 11 -15.32 -0.27 5.19
CA ALA A 11 -14.54 -1.48 5.36
C ALA A 11 -13.23 -1.37 4.58
N ILE A 12 -13.26 -0.84 3.36
CA ILE A 12 -12.07 -0.53 2.57
C ILE A 12 -11.23 0.59 3.20
N LYS A 13 -11.84 1.65 3.75
CA LYS A 13 -11.09 2.67 4.53
C LYS A 13 -10.46 2.09 5.80
N LYS A 14 -11.15 1.18 6.51
CA LYS A 14 -10.64 0.50 7.71
C LYS A 14 -9.54 -0.51 7.37
N GLU A 15 -9.69 -1.27 6.28
CA GLU A 15 -8.63 -2.10 5.71
C GLU A 15 -7.42 -1.27 5.30
N PHE A 16 -7.63 -0.08 4.72
CA PHE A 16 -6.55 0.84 4.39
C PHE A 16 -5.85 1.40 5.63
N LEU A 17 -6.49 1.43 6.82
CA LEU A 17 -5.78 1.78 8.05
C LEU A 17 -4.97 0.59 8.61
N CYS A 18 -5.37 -0.64 8.30
CA CYS A 18 -4.79 -1.86 8.84
C CYS A 18 -3.83 -2.61 7.89
N ASP A 19 -3.83 -2.34 6.58
CA ASP A 19 -2.96 -3.01 5.59
C ASP A 19 -2.27 -2.00 4.66
N GLN A 20 -1.73 -0.92 5.24
CA GLN A 20 -0.85 0.00 4.49
C GLN A 20 0.48 -0.64 4.06
N SER A 21 0.72 -1.92 4.36
CA SER A 21 1.94 -2.60 3.94
C SER A 21 2.11 -2.70 2.42
N LYS A 22 1.04 -2.48 1.65
CA LYS A 22 1.03 -2.54 0.19
C LYS A 22 0.40 -1.27 -0.40
N SER A 23 1.10 -0.14 -0.33
CA SER A 23 0.71 1.06 -1.09
C SER A 23 0.91 0.82 -2.59
N LYS A 24 -0.06 0.16 -3.23
CA LYS A 24 -0.22 0.17 -4.68
C LYS A 24 -1.54 0.85 -4.98
N SER A 25 -1.46 1.90 -5.79
CA SER A 25 -2.54 2.72 -6.34
C SER A 25 -3.90 2.01 -6.38
N TRP A 26 -5.00 2.69 -6.02
CA TRP A 26 -6.38 2.17 -6.07
C TRP A 26 -6.71 1.46 -7.40
N ARG A 27 -6.10 1.92 -8.49
CA ARG A 27 -6.18 1.31 -9.84
C ARG A 27 -5.64 -0.12 -9.90
N VAL A 28 -4.65 -0.47 -9.07
CA VAL A 28 -4.01 -1.79 -8.99
C VAL A 28 -4.81 -2.73 -8.07
N ILE A 29 -5.43 -2.23 -7.00
CA ILE A 29 -6.30 -3.04 -6.14
C ILE A 29 -7.55 -3.43 -6.93
N TYR A 30 -8.19 -2.48 -7.61
CA TYR A 30 -9.33 -2.76 -8.49
C TYR A 30 -8.95 -3.63 -9.71
N LYS A 31 -7.81 -3.38 -10.39
CA LYS A 31 -7.40 -4.23 -11.53
C LYS A 31 -6.92 -5.62 -11.15
N ARG A 32 -6.42 -5.83 -9.93
CA ARG A 32 -5.98 -7.17 -9.45
C ARG A 32 -7.14 -8.01 -8.94
N HIS A 33 -8.28 -7.38 -8.71
CA HIS A 33 -9.46 -7.98 -8.10
C HIS A 33 -10.70 -7.60 -8.91
N GLU A 34 -10.91 -8.27 -10.03
CA GLU A 34 -12.25 -8.64 -10.49
C GLU A 34 -12.88 -9.62 -9.48
N LEU A 35 -12.86 -9.29 -8.19
CA LEU A 35 -13.46 -10.13 -7.16
C LEU A 35 -14.96 -9.95 -7.28
N GLY A 36 -15.64 -11.00 -7.72
CA GLY A 36 -17.09 -11.09 -7.56
C GLY A 36 -17.47 -10.93 -6.08
N PHE A 37 -18.70 -10.49 -5.83
CA PHE A 37 -19.25 -10.30 -4.48
C PHE A 37 -18.94 -11.49 -3.54
N LYS A 38 -19.05 -12.72 -4.06
CA LYS A 38 -18.70 -13.95 -3.34
C LYS A 38 -17.26 -13.96 -2.82
N ALA A 39 -16.28 -13.71 -3.69
CA ALA A 39 -14.87 -13.74 -3.31
C ALA A 39 -14.50 -12.64 -2.29
N LEU A 40 -15.24 -11.53 -2.30
CA LEU A 40 -15.15 -10.51 -1.27
C LEU A 40 -15.71 -11.00 0.07
N VAL A 41 -16.90 -11.59 0.07
CA VAL A 41 -17.52 -12.16 1.28
C VAL A 41 -16.63 -13.25 1.88
N ASP A 42 -16.16 -14.18 1.06
CA ASP A 42 -15.27 -15.27 1.48
C ASP A 42 -14.01 -14.73 2.17
N ARG A 43 -13.41 -13.67 1.60
CA ARG A 43 -12.24 -13.00 2.18
C ARG A 43 -12.54 -12.37 3.55
N PHE A 44 -13.71 -11.76 3.73
CA PHE A 44 -14.08 -11.20 5.04
C PHE A 44 -14.29 -12.28 6.09
N ILE A 45 -14.92 -13.40 5.71
CA ILE A 45 -15.11 -14.56 6.58
C ILE A 45 -13.75 -15.14 6.98
N GLU A 46 -12.85 -15.38 6.03
CA GLU A 46 -11.50 -15.88 6.29
C GLU A 46 -10.75 -14.99 7.28
N ARG A 47 -10.80 -13.67 7.05
CA ARG A 47 -10.13 -12.66 7.90
C ARG A 47 -10.72 -12.57 9.30
N ASN A 48 -12.05 -12.70 9.43
CA ASN A 48 -12.70 -12.75 10.73
C ASN A 48 -12.32 -14.02 11.52
N ASN A 49 -12.28 -15.18 10.86
CA ASN A 49 -11.85 -16.43 11.48
C ASN A 49 -10.39 -16.34 11.96
N LEU A 50 -9.49 -15.80 11.13
CA LEU A 50 -8.11 -15.51 11.53
C LEU A 50 -8.05 -14.58 12.75
N ALA A 51 -8.89 -13.53 12.79
CA ALA A 51 -8.95 -12.62 13.93
C ALA A 51 -9.37 -13.34 15.23
N ILE A 52 -10.31 -14.27 15.15
CA ILE A 52 -10.75 -15.08 16.30
C ILE A 52 -9.60 -15.95 16.82
N THR A 53 -8.90 -16.66 15.92
CA THR A 53 -7.72 -17.47 16.28
C THR A 53 -6.62 -16.62 16.93
N LEU A 54 -6.35 -15.42 16.40
CA LEU A 54 -5.33 -14.51 16.94
C LEU A 54 -5.70 -13.95 18.32
N LEU A 55 -6.99 -13.79 18.63
CA LEU A 55 -7.45 -13.41 19.98
C LEU A 55 -7.21 -14.54 20.98
N GLN A 56 -7.48 -15.79 20.57
CA GLN A 56 -7.29 -16.96 21.44
C GLN A 56 -5.82 -17.19 21.77
N SER A 57 -4.89 -16.89 20.85
CA SER A 57 -3.45 -16.97 21.09
C SER A 57 -2.85 -15.77 21.82
N ASN A 58 -3.68 -14.81 22.29
CA ASN A 58 -3.26 -13.61 23.01
C ASN A 58 -2.19 -12.76 22.28
N MET A 59 -2.23 -12.76 20.94
CA MET A 59 -1.31 -11.97 20.13
C MET A 59 -1.73 -10.50 20.11
N LEU A 60 -0.77 -9.58 20.21
CA LEU A 60 -1.06 -8.14 20.19
C LEU A 60 -1.48 -7.65 18.79
N TRP A 61 -0.85 -8.16 17.74
CA TRP A 61 -1.04 -7.76 16.34
C TRP A 61 -1.00 -8.96 15.39
N PRO A 62 -1.50 -8.83 14.15
CA PRO A 62 -1.35 -9.86 13.14
C PRO A 62 0.13 -10.14 12.85
N VAL A 63 0.45 -11.39 12.52
CA VAL A 63 1.83 -11.84 12.23
C VAL A 63 2.54 -10.99 11.17
N ALA A 64 1.80 -10.52 10.16
CA ALA A 64 2.35 -9.66 9.12
C ALA A 64 2.86 -8.31 9.65
N ILE A 65 2.18 -7.76 10.66
CA ILE A 65 2.59 -6.50 11.31
C ILE A 65 3.81 -6.74 12.19
N ASP A 66 3.82 -7.83 12.96
CA ASP A 66 4.97 -8.20 13.80
C ASP A 66 6.23 -8.43 12.95
N LYS A 67 6.11 -9.18 11.85
CA LYS A 67 7.21 -9.35 10.88
C LYS A 67 7.73 -8.02 10.36
N LYS A 68 6.83 -7.13 9.93
CA LYS A 68 7.21 -5.82 9.39
C LYS A 68 7.87 -4.92 10.44
N PHE A 69 7.39 -4.98 11.68
CA PHE A 69 8.01 -4.29 12.81
C PHE A 69 9.42 -4.82 13.07
N ASN A 70 9.58 -6.14 13.11
CA ASN A 70 10.89 -6.78 13.30
C ASN A 70 11.86 -6.44 12.18
N ASP A 71 11.42 -6.38 10.91
CA ASP A 71 12.26 -5.92 9.80
C ASP A 71 12.77 -4.48 10.01
N TYR A 72 11.92 -3.58 10.51
CA TYR A 72 12.33 -2.22 10.86
C TYR A 72 13.22 -2.18 12.10
N TYR A 73 12.99 -3.06 13.06
CA TYR A 73 13.80 -3.20 14.26
C TYR A 73 15.23 -3.65 13.93
N GLN A 74 15.39 -4.66 13.08
CA GLN A 74 16.72 -5.10 12.62
C GLN A 74 17.44 -3.98 11.85
N LYS A 75 16.75 -3.29 10.94
CA LYS A 75 17.32 -2.14 10.24
C LYS A 75 17.74 -1.01 11.18
N ALA A 76 17.05 -0.83 12.30
CA ALA A 76 17.40 0.20 13.28
C ALA A 76 18.74 -0.05 13.96
N GLN A 77 19.23 -1.30 14.00
CA GLN A 77 20.49 -1.63 14.65
C GLN A 77 21.72 -1.09 13.91
N GLY A 78 21.64 -0.99 12.58
CA GLY A 78 22.71 -0.44 11.73
C GLY A 78 22.72 1.10 11.63
N HIS A 79 21.78 1.79 12.29
CA HIS A 79 21.73 3.24 12.28
C HIS A 79 22.64 3.82 13.36
N THR A 80 23.36 4.88 13.01
CA THR A 80 24.25 5.58 13.94
C THR A 80 23.59 6.86 14.43
N ASP A 81 23.88 7.16 15.68
CA ASP A 81 23.34 8.31 16.37
C ASP A 81 24.08 9.57 15.93
N MET A 82 23.32 10.59 15.52
CA MET A 82 23.84 11.94 15.31
C MET A 82 22.98 12.89 16.13
N MET A 83 23.45 13.27 17.32
CA MET A 83 22.70 14.17 18.20
C MET A 83 22.94 15.63 17.81
N THR A 84 21.87 16.40 17.59
CA THR A 84 21.77 17.83 17.97
C THR A 84 20.30 18.28 18.13
N TYR A 85 20.10 19.48 18.68
CA TYR A 85 19.20 19.83 19.77
C TYR A 85 17.89 20.51 19.37
N ASN A 86 16.79 20.14 20.05
CA ASN A 86 15.98 21.07 20.83
C ASN A 86 15.18 20.27 21.88
N THR A 87 15.61 20.33 23.14
CA THR A 87 14.96 19.64 24.27
C THR A 87 13.49 20.07 24.44
N GLY A 88 13.12 21.26 23.93
CA GLY A 88 11.75 21.76 23.93
C GLY A 88 10.84 21.16 22.84
N ASP A 89 11.37 20.92 21.63
CA ASP A 89 10.54 20.52 20.47
C ASP A 89 10.53 19.00 20.22
N GLY A 90 11.50 18.26 20.76
CA GLY A 90 11.58 16.81 20.60
C GLY A 90 11.89 16.40 19.15
N VAL A 91 12.77 17.16 18.50
CA VAL A 91 13.29 16.91 17.14
C VAL A 91 14.66 16.26 17.25
N PHE A 92 14.88 15.18 16.50
CA PHE A 92 16.10 14.38 16.52
C PHE A 92 16.54 14.05 15.11
N GLU A 93 17.85 13.97 14.89
CA GLU A 93 18.42 13.58 13.61
C GLU A 93 19.07 12.20 13.73
N ILE A 94 18.86 11.35 12.72
CA ILE A 94 19.35 9.98 12.71
C ILE A 94 20.09 9.75 11.41
N LEU A 95 21.36 9.36 11.54
CA LEU A 95 22.21 9.06 10.41
C LEU A 95 22.02 7.60 10.02
N THR A 96 21.73 7.38 8.74
CA THR A 96 21.71 6.04 8.16
C THR A 96 22.80 5.94 7.13
N PHE A 97 23.69 4.95 7.27
CA PHE A 97 24.70 4.68 6.26
C PHE A 97 24.09 3.80 5.16
N ALA A 98 24.45 4.08 3.91
CA ALA A 98 24.25 3.14 2.83
C ALA A 98 24.99 1.83 3.12
N HIS A 99 24.52 0.73 2.55
CA HIS A 99 25.15 -0.59 2.70
C HIS A 99 26.65 -0.61 2.34
N ASP A 100 27.09 0.32 1.50
CA ASP A 100 28.47 0.41 1.01
C ASP A 100 29.37 1.35 1.83
N GLY A 101 28.85 1.93 2.93
CA GLY A 101 29.60 2.81 3.84
C GLY A 101 30.00 4.19 3.28
N LYS A 102 29.69 4.48 2.00
CA LYS A 102 30.17 5.66 1.27
C LYS A 102 29.24 6.87 1.28
N SER A 103 27.95 6.69 1.62
CA SER A 103 26.99 7.81 1.70
C SER A 103 26.05 7.62 2.88
N GLY A 104 25.81 8.69 3.64
CA GLY A 104 24.89 8.72 4.77
C GLY A 104 23.70 9.63 4.48
N ASN A 105 22.48 9.20 4.85
CA ASN A 105 21.30 10.04 4.82
C ASN A 105 20.89 10.41 6.25
N VAL A 106 20.64 11.70 6.48
CA VAL A 106 20.13 12.19 7.76
C VAL A 106 18.59 12.23 7.72
N HIS A 107 17.96 11.60 8.71
CA HIS A 107 16.51 11.59 8.87
C HIS A 107 16.08 12.30 10.14
N LYS A 108 15.15 13.24 10.00
CA LYS A 108 14.57 14.00 11.11
C LYS A 108 13.39 13.23 11.71
N VAL A 109 13.41 12.95 13.00
CA VAL A 109 12.33 12.36 13.79
C VAL A 109 11.76 13.42 14.73
N ILE A 110 10.45 13.60 14.72
CA ILE A 110 9.73 14.56 15.56
C ILE A 110 8.80 13.77 16.47
N ALA A 111 9.16 13.64 17.74
CA ALA A 111 8.49 12.76 18.70
C ALA A 111 7.05 13.20 19.00
N LYS A 112 6.84 14.49 19.32
CA LYS A 112 5.51 15.06 19.63
C LYS A 112 4.50 14.84 18.50
N GLY A 113 4.96 14.86 17.26
CA GLY A 113 4.12 14.71 16.07
C GLY A 113 4.01 13.28 15.52
N LYS A 114 4.74 12.30 16.08
CA LYS A 114 4.91 10.95 15.51
C LYS A 114 5.30 10.99 14.02
N LYS A 115 6.27 11.85 13.69
CA LYS A 115 6.70 12.10 12.30
C LYS A 115 8.15 11.73 12.10
N CYS A 116 8.46 11.22 10.92
CA CYS A 116 9.83 11.07 10.45
C CYS A 116 9.92 11.60 9.02
N SER A 117 11.03 12.23 8.64
CA SER A 117 11.25 12.76 7.28
C SER A 117 11.17 11.68 6.19
N CYS A 118 11.39 10.40 6.55
CA CYS A 118 11.17 9.29 5.61
C CYS A 118 9.68 9.02 5.28
N GLY A 119 8.73 9.67 5.96
CA GLY A 119 7.28 9.55 5.75
C GLY A 119 6.64 8.25 6.25
N LYS A 120 7.44 7.20 6.48
CA LYS A 120 6.95 5.85 6.82
C LYS A 120 6.11 5.81 8.09
N TRP A 121 6.48 6.56 9.13
CA TRP A 121 5.74 6.53 10.39
C TRP A 121 4.31 7.06 10.25
N ARG A 122 4.15 8.18 9.54
CA ARG A 122 2.84 8.75 9.25
C ARG A 122 2.02 7.86 8.33
N ASN A 123 2.64 7.35 7.26
CA ASN A 123 1.94 6.56 6.25
C ASN A 123 1.53 5.21 6.84
N TYR A 124 2.48 4.42 7.32
CA TYR A 124 2.20 3.08 7.81
C TYR A 124 1.67 3.04 9.25
N HIS A 125 1.44 4.18 9.90
CA HIS A 125 0.95 4.26 11.29
C HIS A 125 1.72 3.34 12.28
N MET A 126 3.00 3.11 12.00
CA MET A 126 3.92 2.23 12.75
C MET A 126 5.32 2.86 12.75
N PRO A 127 6.13 2.64 13.79
CA PRO A 127 7.44 3.26 13.88
C PRO A 127 8.33 2.77 12.72
N CYS A 128 9.05 3.69 12.11
CA CYS A 128 10.07 3.34 11.11
C CYS A 128 11.40 3.02 11.80
N SER A 129 12.38 2.47 11.07
CA SER A 129 13.69 2.15 11.67
C SER A 129 14.37 3.34 12.35
N HIS A 130 14.16 4.57 11.86
CA HIS A 130 14.68 5.78 12.52
C HIS A 130 13.94 6.03 13.84
N ASP A 131 12.62 5.96 13.86
CA ASP A 131 11.86 6.13 15.12
C ASP A 131 12.20 5.03 16.15
N ILE A 132 12.41 3.79 15.71
CA ILE A 132 12.84 2.71 16.61
C ILE A 132 14.22 3.03 17.22
N LYS A 133 15.17 3.53 16.42
CA LYS A 133 16.48 3.96 16.91
C LYS A 133 16.34 5.12 17.90
N PHE A 134 15.51 6.12 17.59
CA PHE A 134 15.15 7.22 18.50
C PHE A 134 14.58 6.71 19.83
N CYS A 135 13.61 5.80 19.77
CA CYS A 135 12.97 5.20 20.95
C CYS A 135 14.00 4.51 21.84
N ARG A 136 14.94 3.76 21.25
CA ARG A 136 16.05 3.12 21.99
C ARG A 136 16.92 4.15 22.73
N LEU A 137 17.27 5.26 22.07
CA LEU A 137 18.04 6.34 22.70
C LEU A 137 17.32 7.00 23.87
N ARG A 138 16.00 7.14 23.76
CA ARG A 138 15.16 7.75 24.80
C ARG A 138 14.60 6.76 25.81
N ARG A 139 14.96 5.47 25.71
CA ARG A 139 14.42 4.38 26.53
C ARG A 139 12.88 4.33 26.50
N ILE A 140 12.31 4.63 25.34
CA ILE A 140 10.88 4.51 25.06
C ILE A 140 10.66 3.14 24.41
N GLU A 141 9.60 2.44 24.81
CA GLU A 141 9.19 1.18 24.20
C GLU A 141 8.73 1.42 22.74
N PRO A 142 9.46 0.97 21.70
CA PRO A 142 9.09 1.30 20.32
C PRO A 142 7.73 0.74 19.91
N LYS A 143 7.29 -0.37 20.54
CA LYS A 143 5.96 -0.96 20.31
C LYS A 143 4.81 -0.01 20.70
N SER A 144 5.02 0.94 21.61
CA SER A 144 3.99 1.93 21.99
C SER A 144 3.67 2.93 20.86
N ASN A 145 4.56 3.03 19.86
CA ASN A 145 4.39 3.90 18.71
C ASN A 145 3.62 3.25 17.55
N VAL A 146 3.30 1.95 17.66
CA VAL A 146 2.40 1.25 16.73
C VAL A 146 0.97 1.69 16.99
N SER A 147 0.23 2.01 15.93
CA SER A 147 -1.17 2.42 16.03
C SER A 147 -2.06 1.32 16.61
N LYS A 148 -3.00 1.71 17.48
CA LYS A 148 -4.03 0.83 18.03
C LYS A 148 -4.88 0.13 16.94
N PHE A 149 -4.95 0.70 15.74
CA PHE A 149 -5.68 0.10 14.61
C PHE A 149 -5.06 -1.21 14.11
N TYR A 150 -3.81 -1.49 14.47
CA TYR A 150 -3.18 -2.79 14.22
C TYR A 150 -3.47 -3.84 15.29
N SER A 151 -4.11 -3.48 16.41
CA SER A 151 -4.47 -4.45 17.43
C SER A 151 -5.47 -5.47 16.89
N ILE A 152 -5.36 -6.72 17.36
CA ILE A 152 -6.30 -7.78 16.96
C ILE A 152 -7.75 -7.39 17.26
N LYS A 153 -8.02 -6.63 18.33
CA LYS A 153 -9.35 -6.11 18.65
C LYS A 153 -9.94 -5.26 17.52
N TYR A 154 -9.19 -4.27 17.03
CA TYR A 154 -9.64 -3.41 15.93
C TYR A 154 -9.64 -4.13 14.58
N TYR A 155 -8.72 -5.09 14.40
CA TYR A 155 -8.72 -6.00 13.26
C TYR A 155 -10.03 -6.80 13.20
N LYS A 156 -10.42 -7.48 14.28
CA LYS A 156 -11.70 -8.19 14.38
C LYS A 156 -12.88 -7.26 14.09
N GLN A 157 -12.93 -6.09 14.72
CA GLN A 157 -14.00 -5.10 14.49
C GLN A 157 -14.11 -4.66 13.01
N THR A 158 -13.02 -4.73 12.25
CA THR A 158 -13.05 -4.41 10.81
C THR A 158 -13.73 -5.49 9.98
N TYR A 159 -13.62 -6.76 10.41
CA TYR A 159 -14.13 -7.93 9.68
C TYR A 159 -15.35 -8.60 10.33
N THR A 160 -15.90 -8.05 11.41
CA THR A 160 -17.09 -8.59 12.10
C THR A 160 -18.39 -8.26 11.35
N GLU A 161 -18.38 -7.23 10.52
CA GLU A 161 -19.58 -6.77 9.80
C GLU A 161 -20.14 -7.85 8.86
N THR A 162 -21.47 -7.97 8.85
CA THR A 162 -22.18 -8.92 7.99
C THR A 162 -22.48 -8.30 6.63
N PHE A 163 -22.23 -9.04 5.56
CA PHE A 163 -22.70 -8.67 4.23
C PHE A 163 -24.13 -9.13 4.06
N THR A 164 -25.03 -8.18 3.83
CA THR A 164 -26.34 -8.49 3.25
C THR A 164 -26.18 -8.61 1.74
N SER A 165 -26.83 -9.61 1.15
CA SER A 165 -26.94 -9.68 -0.30
C SER A 165 -27.59 -8.40 -0.80
N VAL A 166 -27.11 -7.92 -1.95
CA VAL A 166 -27.84 -6.87 -2.66
C VAL A 166 -29.10 -7.54 -3.20
N GLY A 167 -30.27 -7.07 -2.77
CA GLY A 167 -31.56 -7.56 -3.27
C GLY A 167 -31.75 -7.28 -4.76
N ASP A 168 -32.87 -7.73 -5.33
CA ASP A 168 -33.20 -7.47 -6.74
C ASP A 168 -33.17 -5.95 -7.04
N GLU A 169 -32.70 -5.61 -8.24
CA GLU A 169 -32.63 -4.24 -8.74
C GLU A 169 -33.97 -3.53 -8.68
N MET A 170 -35.08 -4.27 -8.85
CA MET A 170 -36.43 -3.73 -8.73
C MET A 170 -36.75 -3.13 -7.35
N TYR A 171 -36.06 -3.56 -6.30
CA TYR A 171 -36.25 -3.03 -4.93
C TYR A 171 -35.26 -1.91 -4.58
N TRP A 172 -34.40 -1.50 -5.52
CA TRP A 172 -33.41 -0.48 -5.24
C TRP A 172 -34.05 0.92 -5.22
N PRO A 173 -33.78 1.73 -4.19
CA PRO A 173 -34.25 3.11 -4.19
C PRO A 173 -33.59 3.87 -5.35
N PRO A 174 -34.31 4.82 -5.98
CA PRO A 174 -33.75 5.65 -7.04
C PRO A 174 -32.42 6.28 -6.63
N THR A 175 -31.47 6.31 -7.55
CA THR A 175 -30.13 6.86 -7.30
C THR A 175 -30.27 8.34 -6.92
N PRO A 176 -29.76 8.81 -5.77
CA PRO A 176 -29.92 10.20 -5.33
C PRO A 176 -28.99 11.18 -6.08
N PHE A 177 -28.31 10.69 -7.11
CA PHE A 177 -27.39 11.46 -7.93
C PHE A 177 -27.53 11.01 -9.38
N ASN A 178 -27.38 11.97 -10.29
CA ASN A 178 -27.23 11.68 -11.70
C ASN A 178 -25.79 11.21 -11.93
N LEU A 179 -25.64 10.02 -12.52
CA LEU A 179 -24.36 9.61 -13.09
C LEU A 179 -24.13 10.44 -14.35
N ILE A 180 -23.54 11.62 -14.19
CA ILE A 180 -23.09 12.43 -15.31
C ILE A 180 -21.77 11.82 -15.77
N ALA A 181 -21.83 11.00 -16.82
CA ALA A 181 -20.62 10.60 -17.51
C ALA A 181 -19.99 11.86 -18.11
N THR A 182 -18.75 12.16 -17.74
CA THR A 182 -18.00 13.22 -18.41
C THR A 182 -17.91 12.85 -19.89
N THR A 183 -18.48 13.67 -20.76
CA THR A 183 -18.54 13.42 -22.21
C THR A 183 -17.15 13.22 -22.81
N GLU A 184 -16.13 13.87 -22.25
CA GLU A 184 -14.71 13.69 -22.59
C GLU A 184 -14.17 12.28 -22.34
N TYR A 185 -14.76 11.52 -21.41
CA TYR A 185 -14.36 10.15 -21.07
C TYR A 185 -15.32 9.08 -21.60
N LEU A 186 -16.38 9.48 -22.30
CA LEU A 186 -17.21 8.53 -23.05
C LEU A 186 -16.38 7.96 -24.19
N ARG A 187 -16.19 6.64 -24.18
CA ARG A 187 -15.57 5.95 -25.32
C ARG A 187 -16.48 6.13 -26.52
N THR A 188 -16.02 6.84 -27.54
CA THR A 188 -16.67 6.84 -28.85
C THR A 188 -16.68 5.41 -29.39
N CYS A 189 -17.87 4.89 -29.73
CA CYS A 189 -17.98 3.66 -30.49
C CYS A 189 -17.13 3.78 -31.76
N GLY A 190 -16.19 2.85 -31.96
CA GLY A 190 -15.28 2.86 -33.12
C GLY A 190 -13.81 3.16 -32.82
N MET A 191 -13.40 3.30 -31.55
CA MET A 191 -11.97 3.38 -31.23
C MET A 191 -11.29 2.08 -31.66
N GLN A 192 -10.50 2.14 -32.74
CA GLN A 192 -9.70 1.03 -33.23
C GLN A 192 -8.96 0.40 -32.05
N VAL A 193 -9.12 -0.92 -31.90
CA VAL A 193 -8.31 -1.72 -30.98
C VAL A 193 -6.88 -1.25 -31.17
N ARG A 194 -6.26 -0.71 -30.11
CA ARG A 194 -4.83 -0.41 -30.15
C ARG A 194 -4.15 -1.75 -30.45
N SER A 195 -3.79 -1.98 -31.71
CA SER A 195 -2.90 -3.06 -32.06
C SER A 195 -1.66 -2.83 -31.23
N ARG A 196 -1.34 -3.79 -30.37
CA ARG A 196 -0.12 -3.80 -29.56
C ARG A 196 1.02 -3.21 -30.38
N LEU A 197 1.70 -2.19 -29.83
CA LEU A 197 2.91 -1.64 -30.44
C LEU A 197 3.86 -2.82 -30.68
N LYS A 198 4.23 -3.06 -31.95
CA LYS A 198 5.17 -4.13 -32.29
C LYS A 198 6.48 -3.85 -31.58
N ASN A 199 6.92 -4.82 -30.79
CA ASN A 199 8.24 -4.80 -30.16
C ASN A 199 9.23 -5.50 -31.10
N ASP A 200 10.54 -5.39 -30.85
CA ASP A 200 11.57 -6.00 -31.70
C ASP A 200 11.42 -7.53 -31.83
N MET A 201 10.83 -8.17 -30.81
CA MET A 201 10.45 -9.59 -30.80
C MET A 201 9.37 -9.96 -31.84
N ASP A 202 8.57 -8.99 -32.30
CA ASP A 202 7.50 -9.19 -33.29
C ASP A 202 8.00 -8.93 -34.74
N ILE A 203 9.29 -8.62 -34.92
CA ILE A 203 9.94 -8.46 -36.22
C ILE A 203 10.40 -9.83 -36.70
N ALA A 204 9.86 -10.31 -37.83
CA ALA A 204 10.27 -11.58 -38.41
C ALA A 204 11.79 -11.61 -38.66
N PRO A 205 12.51 -12.73 -38.38
CA PRO A 205 13.96 -12.83 -38.53
C PRO A 205 14.46 -12.45 -39.94
N ALA A 206 13.70 -12.81 -40.96
CA ALA A 206 13.99 -12.48 -42.36
C ALA A 206 14.01 -10.95 -42.62
N ARG A 207 13.29 -10.16 -41.82
CA ARG A 207 13.27 -8.70 -41.91
C ARG A 207 14.44 -8.06 -41.16
N MET A 208 14.94 -8.70 -40.09
CA MET A 208 16.16 -8.27 -39.37
C MET A 208 17.44 -8.57 -40.16
N ALA A 209 17.42 -9.59 -41.03
CA ALA A 209 18.54 -9.96 -41.89
C ALA A 209 18.72 -9.04 -43.11
N ARG A 210 17.74 -8.17 -43.42
CA ARG A 210 17.87 -7.21 -44.52
C ARG A 210 18.81 -6.08 -44.10
N LYS A 211 19.77 -5.76 -44.96
CA LYS A 211 20.68 -4.62 -44.77
C LYS A 211 19.96 -3.31 -45.09
N CYS A 212 20.14 -2.30 -44.24
CA CYS A 212 19.67 -0.95 -44.49
C CYS A 212 20.23 -0.45 -45.82
N SER A 213 19.39 0.14 -46.68
CA SER A 213 19.85 0.61 -48.00
C SER A 213 20.86 1.75 -47.90
N VAL A 214 20.86 2.47 -46.78
CA VAL A 214 21.71 3.65 -46.49
C VAL A 214 23.03 3.25 -45.84
N CYS A 215 23.02 2.65 -44.64
CA CYS A 215 24.26 2.32 -43.92
C CYS A 215 24.76 0.88 -44.14
N LYS A 216 24.01 0.05 -44.88
CA LYS A 216 24.33 -1.36 -45.17
C LYS A 216 24.44 -2.30 -43.95
N GLU A 217 24.10 -1.83 -42.74
CA GLU A 217 24.03 -2.64 -41.52
C GLU A 217 22.67 -3.33 -41.36
N THR A 218 22.63 -4.42 -40.59
CA THR A 218 21.40 -5.19 -40.28
C THR A 218 20.73 -4.67 -38.99
N GLY A 219 19.47 -5.04 -38.77
CA GLY A 219 18.74 -4.68 -37.55
C GLY A 219 17.83 -3.46 -37.62
N HIS A 220 17.79 -2.74 -38.75
CA HIS A 220 16.81 -1.68 -38.98
C HIS A 220 16.49 -1.50 -40.48
N THR A 221 15.33 -0.92 -40.79
CA THR A 221 14.99 -0.49 -42.14
C THR A 221 14.95 1.04 -42.20
N LYS A 222 15.36 1.62 -43.33
CA LYS A 222 15.39 3.07 -43.62
C LYS A 222 14.24 3.78 -42.91
N ALA A 223 14.58 4.64 -41.95
CA ALA A 223 13.62 5.46 -41.21
C ALA A 223 12.88 6.42 -42.15
#